data_AF-A0A2G6LQY9-F1
#
_entry.id   AF-A0A2G6LQY9-F1
#
_cell.length_a   1.000
_cell.length_b   1.000
_cell.length_c   1.000
_cell.angle_alpha   90.00
_cell.angle_beta   90.00
_cell.angle_gamma   90.00
#
_symmetry.space_group_name_H-M   'P 1'
#
loop_
_entity.id
_entity.type
_entity.pdbx_description
1 polymer ?
#
loop_
_entity_poly.entity_id
_entity_poly.type
_entity_poly.pdbx_seq_one_letter_code
_entity_poly.pdbx_strand_id
1 'polypeptide(L)'
;MKAKIKKQWYGKEKNLEELHSDASNWMSELDFIRDEIRFLDRLMGLNYVQFIDIGLDKTVKRIVKNLSQEKQALEKMYPLIHNHNNVLVELINAKSTETDTNYLDTHLKLAKLINMYSEKYKGIKKEIFSIVEDTAKKKGIKKLN
;
A
#
# COMPACT_ATOMS: atom_id res chain seq x y z
N MET A 1 -11.68 -27.16 -17.33
CA MET A 1 -10.86 -26.87 -16.13
C MET A 1 -11.25 -25.49 -15.61
N LYS A 2 -11.99 -25.43 -14.49
CA LYS A 2 -12.43 -24.15 -13.90
C LYS A 2 -11.26 -23.53 -13.14
N ALA A 3 -10.70 -22.45 -13.68
CA ALA A 3 -9.75 -21.63 -12.95
C ALA A 3 -10.47 -21.05 -11.73
N LYS A 4 -10.05 -21.45 -10.54
CA LYS A 4 -10.53 -20.93 -9.26
C LYS A 4 -10.08 -19.48 -9.12
N ILE A 5 -10.94 -18.55 -9.56
CA ILE A 5 -10.83 -17.13 -9.21
C ILE A 5 -11.08 -17.04 -7.70
N LYS A 6 -10.03 -16.70 -6.94
CA LYS A 6 -10.08 -16.53 -5.48
C LYS A 6 -11.16 -15.48 -5.12
N LYS A 7 -12.13 -15.91 -4.30
CA LYS A 7 -13.17 -15.12 -3.59
C LYS A 7 -13.17 -13.62 -3.89
N GLN A 8 -13.82 -13.23 -4.98
CA GLN A 8 -14.33 -11.87 -5.11
C GLN A 8 -15.70 -11.84 -4.42
N TRP A 9 -15.88 -10.85 -3.54
CA TRP A 9 -17.15 -10.40 -2.98
C TRP A 9 -18.23 -10.30 -4.08
N TYR A 10 -19.07 -11.31 -4.25
CA TYR A 10 -20.27 -11.22 -5.09
C TYR A 10 -21.48 -11.47 -4.20
N GLY A 11 -22.30 -10.43 -3.97
CA GLY A 11 -23.70 -10.62 -3.57
C GLY A 11 -24.29 -9.64 -2.55
N LYS A 12 -23.51 -8.83 -1.84
CA LYS A 12 -24.05 -7.84 -0.89
C LYS A 12 -23.72 -6.43 -1.38
N GLU A 13 -24.75 -5.65 -1.67
CA GLU A 13 -24.63 -4.20 -1.82
C GLU A 13 -24.20 -3.63 -0.46
N LYS A 14 -23.06 -2.94 -0.44
CA LYS A 14 -22.60 -2.26 0.77
C LYS A 14 -23.44 -1.01 1.02
N ASN A 15 -23.83 -0.78 2.26
CA ASN A 15 -24.45 0.50 2.64
C ASN A 15 -23.39 1.62 2.75
N LEU A 16 -23.84 2.87 2.89
CA LEU A 16 -22.94 4.03 2.97
C LEU A 16 -21.95 3.93 4.13
N GLU A 17 -22.38 3.37 5.27
CA GLU A 17 -21.54 3.19 6.45
C GLU A 17 -20.42 2.16 6.20
N GLU A 18 -20.73 1.05 5.52
CA GLU A 18 -19.74 0.04 5.12
C GLU A 18 -18.74 0.61 4.11
N LEU A 19 -19.18 1.44 3.17
CA LEU A 19 -18.29 2.12 2.20
C LEU A 19 -17.41 3.17 2.87
N HIS A 20 -17.95 3.91 3.84
CA HIS A 20 -17.18 4.87 4.63
C HIS A 20 -16.13 4.15 5.51
N SER A 21 -16.51 3.02 6.11
CA SER A 21 -15.59 2.17 6.86
C SER A 21 -14.44 1.66 5.99
N ASP A 22 -14.73 1.17 4.78
CA ASP A 22 -13.70 0.79 3.81
C ASP A 22 -12.73 1.95 3.52
N ALA A 23 -13.25 3.15 3.20
CA ALA A 23 -12.43 4.31 2.89
C ALA A 23 -11.57 4.76 4.07
N SER A 24 -12.11 4.72 5.29
CA SER A 24 -11.39 5.00 6.53
C SER A 24 -10.26 3.99 6.79
N ASN A 25 -10.52 2.70 6.54
CA ASN A 25 -9.51 1.65 6.64
C ASN A 25 -8.40 1.86 5.62
N TRP A 26 -8.74 2.19 4.38
CA TRP A 26 -7.75 2.49 3.35
C TRP A 26 -6.85 3.67 3.71
N MET A 27 -7.41 4.75 4.27
CA MET A 27 -6.60 5.87 4.75
C MET A 27 -5.61 5.42 5.83
N SER A 28 -6.08 4.64 6.80
CA SER A 28 -5.24 4.09 7.87
C SER A 28 -4.12 3.19 7.33
N GLU A 29 -4.42 2.35 6.33
CA GLU A 29 -3.42 1.53 5.64
C GLU A 29 -2.38 2.39 4.93
N LEU A 30 -2.80 3.45 4.24
CA LEU A 30 -1.87 4.37 3.58
C LEU A 30 -1.00 5.13 4.58
N ASP A 31 -1.56 5.57 5.71
CA ASP A 31 -0.78 6.19 6.78
C ASP A 31 0.30 5.23 7.29
N PHE A 32 -0.06 3.98 7.55
CA PHE A 32 0.90 2.96 7.96
C PHE A 32 1.97 2.70 6.90
N ILE A 33 1.60 2.58 5.61
CA ILE A 33 2.54 2.40 4.52
C ILE A 33 3.49 3.59 4.39
N ARG A 34 3.00 4.82 4.60
CA ARG A 34 3.82 6.05 4.57
C ARG A 34 4.95 5.99 5.60
N ASP A 35 4.63 5.59 6.83
CA ASP A 35 5.60 5.41 7.89
C ASP A 35 6.55 4.23 7.60
N GLU A 36 6.02 3.13 7.06
CA GLU A 36 6.81 1.97 6.69
C GLU A 36 7.82 2.31 5.57
N ILE A 37 7.42 3.08 4.55
CA ILE A 37 8.34 3.59 3.52
C ILE A 37 9.46 4.41 4.14
N ARG A 38 9.15 5.31 5.07
CA ARG A 38 10.16 6.12 5.78
C ARG A 38 11.12 5.24 6.59
N PHE A 39 10.61 4.21 7.24
CA PHE A 39 11.43 3.24 7.96
C PHE A 39 12.34 2.46 7.02
N LEU A 40 11.80 1.93 5.91
CA LEU A 40 12.55 1.14 4.94
C LEU A 40 13.63 1.97 4.24
N ASP A 41 13.34 3.22 3.89
CA ASP A 41 14.34 4.13 3.31
C ASP A 41 15.53 4.34 4.25
N ARG A 42 15.26 4.57 5.54
CA ARG A 42 16.31 4.64 6.58
C ARG A 42 17.06 3.34 6.74
N LEU A 43 16.36 2.20 6.76
CA LEU A 43 16.98 0.87 6.85
C LEU A 43 17.95 0.63 5.69
N MET A 44 17.57 1.03 4.47
CA MET A 44 18.41 0.93 3.29
C MET A 44 19.64 1.84 3.40
N GLY A 45 19.45 3.08 3.86
CA GLY A 45 20.55 4.03 4.07
C GLY A 45 21.57 3.57 5.11
N LEU A 46 21.11 3.02 6.25
CA LEU A 46 21.97 2.51 7.32
C LEU A 46 22.84 1.33 6.87
N ASN A 47 22.34 0.53 5.92
CA ASN A 47 23.05 -0.63 5.39
C ASN A 47 23.80 -0.37 4.07
N TYR A 48 23.78 0.89 3.58
CA TYR A 48 24.23 1.22 2.23
C TYR A 48 25.64 0.72 1.91
N VAL A 49 26.62 1.07 2.74
CA VAL A 49 28.02 0.66 2.56
C VAL A 49 28.14 -0.85 2.42
N GLN A 50 27.42 -1.60 3.25
CA GLN A 50 27.57 -3.05 3.26
C GLN A 50 26.87 -3.72 2.09
N PHE A 51 25.84 -3.09 1.53
CA PHE A 51 25.29 -3.53 0.26
C PHE A 51 26.27 -3.36 -0.89
N ILE A 52 27.04 -2.27 -0.90
CA ILE A 52 28.09 -2.03 -1.90
C ILE A 52 29.20 -3.07 -1.78
N ASP A 53 29.66 -3.34 -0.55
CA ASP A 53 30.73 -4.30 -0.27
C ASP A 53 30.41 -5.71 -0.79
N ILE A 54 29.12 -6.08 -0.82
CA ILE A 54 28.66 -7.38 -1.29
C ILE A 54 28.20 -7.39 -2.76
N GLY A 55 28.42 -6.30 -3.50
CA GLY A 55 28.17 -6.18 -4.93
C GLY A 55 26.72 -5.85 -5.33
N LEU A 56 25.90 -5.33 -4.41
CA LEU A 56 24.47 -5.07 -4.65
C LEU A 56 24.14 -3.61 -5.05
N ASP A 57 25.13 -2.80 -5.43
CA ASP A 57 24.94 -1.37 -5.76
C ASP A 57 23.78 -1.09 -6.72
N LYS A 58 23.75 -1.80 -7.85
CA LYS A 58 22.69 -1.62 -8.86
C LYS A 58 21.30 -1.96 -8.31
N THR A 59 21.21 -3.04 -7.54
CA THR A 59 19.96 -3.50 -6.94
C THR A 59 19.44 -2.50 -5.92
N VAL A 60 20.31 -2.01 -5.03
CA VAL A 60 19.95 -1.00 -4.01
C VAL A 60 19.47 0.28 -4.65
N LYS A 61 20.20 0.81 -5.64
CA LYS A 61 19.80 2.03 -6.36
C LYS A 61 18.42 1.89 -7.01
N ARG A 62 18.13 0.73 -7.60
CA ARG A 62 16.80 0.42 -8.17
C ARG A 62 15.73 0.43 -7.08
N ILE A 63 15.96 -0.23 -5.95
CA ILE A 63 14.99 -0.34 -4.87
C ILE A 63 14.69 1.03 -4.24
N VAL A 64 15.74 1.83 -3.96
CA VAL A 64 15.57 3.19 -3.43
C VAL A 64 14.75 4.05 -4.39
N LYS A 65 15.03 3.95 -5.70
CA LYS A 65 14.22 4.61 -6.72
C LYS A 65 12.76 4.16 -6.69
N ASN A 66 12.51 2.85 -6.61
CA ASN A 66 11.17 2.29 -6.54
C ASN A 66 10.43 2.76 -5.29
N LEU A 67 11.07 2.75 -4.11
CA LEU A 67 10.49 3.29 -2.86
C LEU A 67 10.10 4.76 -3.00
N SER A 68 10.97 5.59 -3.61
CA SER A 68 10.66 6.99 -3.86
C SER A 68 9.46 7.15 -4.80
N GLN A 69 9.31 6.28 -5.79
CA GLN A 69 8.15 6.29 -6.70
C GLN A 69 6.87 5.86 -5.98
N GLU A 70 6.92 4.85 -5.11
CA GLU A 70 5.77 4.43 -4.31
C GLU A 70 5.34 5.50 -3.30
N LYS A 71 6.31 6.23 -2.72
CA LYS A 71 6.02 7.39 -1.88
C LYS A 71 5.24 8.45 -2.66
N GLN A 72 5.71 8.81 -3.86
CA GLN A 72 5.02 9.79 -4.70
C GLN A 72 3.62 9.31 -5.14
N ALA A 73 3.46 8.01 -5.42
CA ALA A 73 2.16 7.43 -5.75
C ALA A 73 1.20 7.49 -4.57
N LEU A 74 1.67 7.21 -3.34
CA LEU A 74 0.90 7.34 -2.11
C LEU A 74 0.41 8.77 -1.89
N GLU A 75 1.32 9.75 -1.99
CA GLU A 75 0.96 11.17 -1.79
C GLU A 75 -0.06 11.68 -2.82
N LYS A 76 -0.09 11.10 -4.02
CA LYS A 76 -1.13 11.39 -5.03
C LYS A 76 -2.45 10.67 -4.76
N MET A 77 -2.41 9.46 -4.21
CA MET A 77 -3.59 8.63 -3.96
C MET A 77 -4.33 9.04 -2.69
N TYR A 78 -3.61 9.48 -1.66
CA TYR A 78 -4.18 9.91 -0.38
C TYR A 78 -5.30 10.95 -0.52
N PRO A 79 -5.13 12.07 -1.25
CA PRO A 79 -6.20 13.06 -1.40
C PRO A 79 -7.43 12.53 -2.14
N LEU A 80 -7.27 11.56 -3.06
CA LEU A 80 -8.39 10.97 -3.78
C LEU A 80 -9.30 10.17 -2.82
N ILE A 81 -8.69 9.39 -1.92
CA ILE A 81 -9.43 8.59 -0.94
C ILE A 81 -10.01 9.48 0.14
N HIS A 82 -9.25 10.48 0.61
CA HIS A 82 -9.74 11.45 1.58
C HIS A 82 -10.97 12.22 1.05
N ASN A 83 -10.91 12.69 -0.19
CA ASN A 83 -12.05 13.36 -0.82
C ASN A 83 -13.26 12.43 -0.95
N HIS A 84 -13.04 11.18 -1.38
CA HIS A 84 -14.11 10.17 -1.45
C HIS A 84 -14.72 9.89 -0.07
N ASN A 85 -13.89 9.79 0.97
CA ASN A 85 -14.36 9.61 2.35
C ASN A 85 -15.25 10.78 2.80
N ASN A 86 -14.87 12.02 2.49
CA ASN A 86 -15.67 13.20 2.81
C ASN A 86 -17.03 13.19 2.10
N VAL A 87 -17.07 12.83 0.81
CA VAL A 87 -18.33 12.66 0.07
C VAL A 87 -19.23 11.63 0.76
N LEU A 88 -18.67 10.49 1.21
CA LEU A 88 -19.45 9.48 1.94
C LEU A 88 -19.99 10.00 3.27
N VAL A 89 -19.20 10.78 4.03
CA VAL A 89 -19.66 11.44 5.27
C VAL A 89 -20.81 12.41 5.00
N GLU A 90 -20.71 13.22 3.95
CA GLU A 90 -21.77 14.15 3.54
C GLU A 90 -23.06 13.41 3.19
N LEU A 91 -22.98 12.32 2.43
CA LEU A 91 -24.13 11.49 2.06
C LEU A 91 -24.80 10.85 3.30
N ILE A 92 -24.00 10.33 4.24
CA ILE A 92 -24.50 9.77 5.51
C ILE A 92 -25.23 10.86 6.32
N ASN A 93 -24.62 12.03 6.47
CA ASN A 93 -25.17 13.13 7.26
C ASN A 93 -26.45 13.72 6.65
N ALA A 94 -26.52 13.81 5.32
CA ALA A 94 -27.69 14.27 4.60
C ALA A 94 -28.87 13.28 4.68
N LYS A 95 -28.67 12.07 5.24
CA LYS A 95 -29.59 10.93 5.12
C LYS A 95 -30.05 10.74 3.67
N SER A 96 -29.13 11.00 2.74
CA SER A 96 -29.46 11.08 1.33
C SER A 96 -29.96 9.72 0.87
N THR A 97 -31.18 9.70 0.32
CA THR A 97 -31.71 8.53 -0.41
C THR A 97 -31.27 8.55 -1.87
N GLU A 98 -30.39 9.49 -2.25
CA GLU A 98 -30.01 9.67 -3.64
C GLU A 98 -29.23 8.44 -4.13
N THR A 99 -29.83 7.80 -5.13
CA THR A 99 -29.28 6.72 -5.94
C THR A 99 -28.17 7.23 -6.85
N ASP A 100 -27.29 8.09 -6.35
CA ASP A 100 -26.25 8.70 -7.17
C ASP A 100 -25.13 7.68 -7.43
N THR A 101 -25.31 6.87 -8.47
CA THR A 101 -24.42 5.75 -8.83
C THR A 101 -22.93 6.12 -8.97
N ASN A 102 -22.60 7.42 -9.07
CA ASN A 102 -21.25 7.92 -9.27
C ASN A 102 -20.31 7.65 -8.08
N TYR A 103 -20.79 7.71 -6.83
CA TYR A 103 -19.95 7.42 -5.66
C TYR A 103 -19.61 5.93 -5.57
N LEU A 104 -20.52 5.03 -5.98
CA LEU A 104 -20.27 3.58 -6.00
C LEU A 104 -19.20 3.20 -7.03
N ASP A 105 -19.29 3.74 -8.24
CA ASP A 105 -18.27 3.51 -9.28
C ASP A 105 -16.90 4.08 -8.85
N THR A 106 -16.90 5.28 -8.25
CA THR A 106 -15.68 5.88 -7.67
C THR A 106 -15.09 4.98 -6.60
N HIS A 107 -15.91 4.47 -5.67
CA HIS A 107 -15.45 3.58 -4.62
C HIS A 107 -14.84 2.29 -5.18
N LEU A 108 -15.46 1.67 -6.19
CA LEU A 108 -14.93 0.47 -6.85
C LEU A 108 -13.61 0.74 -7.57
N LYS A 109 -13.46 1.91 -8.21
CA LYS A 109 -12.20 2.33 -8.84
C LYS A 109 -11.09 2.51 -7.80
N LEU A 110 -11.40 3.16 -6.68
CA LEU A 110 -10.45 3.34 -5.58
C LEU A 110 -10.06 2.01 -4.93
N ALA A 111 -11.01 1.11 -4.68
CA ALA A 111 -10.73 -0.22 -4.16
C ALA A 111 -9.74 -0.98 -5.06
N LYS A 112 -9.92 -0.93 -6.38
CA LYS A 112 -8.97 -1.54 -7.34
C LYS A 112 -7.60 -0.88 -7.29
N LEU A 113 -7.56 0.45 -7.28
CA LEU A 113 -6.33 1.24 -7.23
C LEU A 113 -5.49 0.89 -5.99
N ILE A 114 -6.13 0.86 -4.81
CA ILE A 114 -5.47 0.57 -3.53
C ILE A 114 -4.96 -0.87 -3.50
N ASN A 115 -5.77 -1.84 -3.96
CA ASN A 115 -5.33 -3.23 -4.04
C ASN A 115 -4.10 -3.38 -4.95
N MET A 116 -4.09 -2.72 -6.11
CA MET A 116 -2.94 -2.75 -7.02
C MET A 116 -1.70 -2.10 -6.39
N TYR A 117 -1.88 -0.94 -5.74
CA TYR A 117 -0.81 -0.25 -5.04
C TYR A 117 -0.22 -1.12 -3.92
N SER A 118 -1.07 -1.67 -3.04
CA SER A 118 -0.66 -2.50 -1.91
C SER A 118 0.07 -3.76 -2.34
N GLU A 119 -0.35 -4.43 -3.42
CA GLU A 119 0.37 -5.60 -3.93
C GLU A 119 1.74 -5.23 -4.52
N LYS A 120 1.83 -4.12 -5.27
CA LYS A 120 3.10 -3.61 -5.79
C LYS A 120 4.07 -3.27 -4.66
N TYR A 121 3.60 -2.54 -3.66
CA TYR A 121 4.39 -2.14 -2.51
C TYR A 121 4.87 -3.35 -1.68
N LYS A 122 4.01 -4.35 -1.45
CA LYS A 122 4.41 -5.64 -0.82
C LYS A 122 5.55 -6.32 -1.58
N GLY A 123 5.56 -6.24 -2.91
CA GLY A 123 6.66 -6.76 -3.74
C GLY A 123 7.99 -6.10 -3.43
N ILE A 124 8.02 -4.76 -3.41
CA ILE A 124 9.23 -3.99 -3.07
C ILE A 124 9.69 -4.27 -1.64
N LYS A 125 8.75 -4.35 -0.68
CA LYS A 125 9.06 -4.69 0.71
C LYS A 125 9.74 -6.05 0.85
N LYS A 126 9.25 -7.08 0.15
CA LYS A 126 9.87 -8.41 0.15
C LYS A 126 11.30 -8.37 -0.40
N GLU A 127 11.53 -7.60 -1.45
CA GLU A 127 12.87 -7.44 -2.05
C GLU A 127 13.85 -6.81 -1.05
N ILE A 128 13.41 -5.76 -0.33
CA ILE A 128 14.20 -5.10 0.72
C ILE A 128 14.57 -6.09 1.83
N PHE A 129 13.59 -6.84 2.35
CA PHE A 129 13.85 -7.82 3.41
C PHE A 129 14.85 -8.88 2.96
N SER A 130 14.74 -9.40 1.73
CA SER A 130 15.69 -10.37 1.21
C SER A 130 17.13 -9.83 1.23
N ILE A 131 17.34 -8.60 0.75
CA ILE A 131 18.68 -8.02 0.67
C ILE A 131 19.25 -7.70 2.04
N VAL A 132 18.42 -7.20 2.95
CA VAL A 132 18.82 -6.96 4.34
C VAL A 132 19.21 -8.28 5.02
N GLU A 133 18.43 -9.34 4.85
CA GLU A 133 18.76 -10.68 5.37
C GLU A 133 20.06 -11.23 4.78
N ASP A 134 20.26 -11.14 3.47
CA ASP A 134 21.47 -11.65 2.83
C ASP A 134 22.73 -10.88 3.28
N THR A 135 22.58 -9.58 3.51
CA THR A 135 23.63 -8.74 4.10
C THR A 135 23.91 -9.13 5.54
N ALA A 136 22.89 -9.39 6.35
CA ALA A 136 23.03 -9.85 7.72
C ALA A 136 23.71 -11.23 7.81
N LYS A 137 23.34 -12.17 6.94
CA LYS A 137 23.98 -13.50 6.83
C LYS A 137 25.45 -13.39 6.48
N LYS A 138 25.81 -12.56 5.49
CA LYS A 138 27.22 -12.32 5.09
C LYS A 138 28.05 -11.71 6.23
N LYS A 139 27.43 -10.91 7.10
CA LYS A 139 28.07 -10.36 8.31
C LYS A 139 28.17 -11.36 9.47
N GLY A 140 27.60 -12.56 9.36
CA GLY A 140 27.53 -13.52 10.46
C GLY A 140 26.65 -13.07 11.63
N ILE A 141 25.73 -12.11 11.42
CA ILE A 141 24.78 -11.67 12.44
C ILE A 141 23.85 -12.85 12.75
N LYS A 142 23.92 -13.36 13.98
CA LYS A 142 23.07 -14.46 14.44
C LYS A 142 21.66 -13.94 14.76
N LYS A 143 20.65 -14.76 14.47
CA LYS A 143 19.31 -14.53 15.01
C LYS A 143 19.38 -14.54 16.53
N LEU A 144 18.70 -13.60 17.17
CA LEU A 144 18.44 -13.67 18.60
C LEU A 144 17.49 -14.85 18.82
N ASN A 145 17.91 -15.78 19.69
CA ASN A 145 17.12 -16.94 20.10
C ASN A 145 16.13 -16.56 21.21
#